data_AF-A0A840WHS2-F1
#
_entry.id   AF-A0A840WHS2-F1
#
_cell.length_a   1.000
_cell.length_b   1.000
_cell.length_c   1.000
_cell.angle_alpha   90.00
_cell.angle_beta   90.00
_cell.angle_gamma   90.00
#
_symmetry.space_group_name_H-M   'P 1'
#
loop_
_entity.id
_entity.type
_entity.pdbx_description
1 polymer ?
#
loop_
_entity_poly.entity_id
_entity_poly.type
_entity_poly.pdbx_seq_one_letter_code
_entity_poly.pdbx_strand_id
1 'polypeptide(L)' 'MTDTRSTASARAARHLEDAIAAIDAAMGQGYAAAHPELVAAMVQASAIEHAVETGRIASRETNETLLKLKPRLFG' A
#
# COMPACT_ATOMS: atom_id res chain seq x y z
N MET A 1 -13.39 17.59 1.96
CA MET A 1 -12.05 17.25 2.48
C MET A 1 -12.04 16.13 3.54
N THR A 2 -13.20 15.56 3.91
CA THR A 2 -13.35 14.45 4.88
C THR A 2 -13.29 13.05 4.25
N ASP A 3 -13.53 12.94 2.95
CA ASP A 3 -13.65 11.66 2.23
C ASP A 3 -12.32 10.90 2.09
N THR A 4 -11.23 11.58 1.73
CA THR A 4 -9.90 10.97 1.57
C THR A 4 -9.31 10.43 2.88
N ARG A 5 -9.64 11.06 4.02
CA ARG A 5 -9.18 10.60 5.34
C ARG A 5 -9.94 9.34 5.78
N SER A 6 -11.22 9.26 5.43
CA SER A 6 -12.06 8.08 5.65
C SER A 6 -11.53 6.86 4.87
N THR A 7 -11.18 7.04 3.60
CA THR A 7 -10.65 5.95 2.76
C THR A 7 -9.24 5.51 3.16
N ALA A 8 -8.38 6.43 3.61
CA ALA A 8 -7.08 6.08 4.16
C ALA A 8 -7.20 5.27 5.45
N SER A 9 -8.10 5.67 6.36
CA SER A 9 -8.36 4.94 7.60
C SER A 9 -8.92 3.54 7.34
N ALA A 10 -9.83 3.39 6.38
CA ALA A 10 -10.39 2.09 6.01
C ALA A 10 -9.34 1.13 5.41
N ARG A 11 -8.36 1.67 4.65
CA ARG A 11 -7.24 0.86 4.14
C ARG A 11 -6.31 0.41 5.25
N ALA A 12 -5.97 1.31 6.17
CA ALA A 12 -5.14 0.97 7.32
C ALA A 12 -5.79 -0.12 8.19
N ALA A 13 -7.11 -0.06 8.42
CA ALA A 13 -7.85 -1.10 9.13
C ALA A 13 -7.77 -2.46 8.44
N ARG A 14 -7.93 -2.50 7.10
CA ARG A 14 -7.78 -3.75 6.33
C ARG A 14 -6.36 -4.32 6.42
N HIS A 15 -5.33 -3.50 6.25
CA HIS A 15 -3.95 -3.97 6.39
C HIS A 15 -3.65 -4.54 7.78
N LEU A 16 -4.27 -3.96 8.83
CA LEU A 16 -4.17 -4.49 10.19
C LEU A 16 -4.84 -5.86 10.33
N GLU A 17 -6.07 -6.01 9.82
CA GLU A 17 -6.80 -7.28 9.82
C GLU A 17 -6.04 -8.37 9.04
N ASP A 18 -5.54 -8.04 7.85
CA ASP A 18 -4.76 -8.94 7.00
C ASP A 18 -3.46 -9.37 7.68
N ALA A 19 -2.76 -8.43 8.34
CA ALA A 19 -1.52 -8.73 9.06
C ALA A 19 -1.76 -9.67 10.24
N ILE A 20 -2.79 -9.44 11.04
CA ILE A 20 -3.17 -10.30 12.17
C ILE A 20 -3.51 -11.71 11.66
N ALA A 21 -4.35 -11.81 10.63
CA ALA A 21 -4.75 -13.09 10.06
C ALA A 21 -3.56 -13.86 9.48
N ALA A 22 -2.65 -13.19 8.77
CA ALA A 22 -1.46 -13.81 8.21
C ALA A 22 -0.49 -14.33 9.27
N ILE A 23 -0.27 -13.56 10.34
CA ILE A 23 0.61 -13.96 11.45
C ILE A 23 0.02 -15.16 12.18
N ASP A 24 -1.26 -15.12 12.53
CA ASP A 24 -1.91 -16.23 13.23
C ASP A 24 -1.97 -17.50 12.36
N ALA A 25 -2.17 -17.35 11.04
CA ALA A 25 -2.15 -18.49 10.13
C ALA A 25 -0.76 -19.15 10.01
N ALA A 26 0.32 -18.35 10.09
CA ALA A 26 1.69 -18.84 9.94
C ALA A 26 2.27 -19.39 11.26
N MET A 27 1.93 -18.77 12.39
CA MET A 27 2.59 -19.02 13.69
C MET A 27 1.68 -19.68 14.73
N GLY A 28 0.38 -19.74 14.46
CA GLY A 28 -0.63 -20.27 15.36
C GLY A 28 -1.57 -19.20 15.92
N GLN A 29 -2.78 -19.63 16.29
CA GLN A 29 -3.84 -18.73 16.74
C GLN A 29 -3.45 -17.97 18.01
N GLY A 30 -3.64 -16.64 18.01
CA GLY A 30 -3.33 -15.77 19.15
C GLY A 30 -1.86 -15.31 19.21
N TYR A 31 -1.01 -15.75 18.28
CA TYR A 31 0.39 -15.31 18.22
C TYR A 31 0.48 -13.81 17.89
N ALA A 32 -0.35 -13.31 16.97
CA ALA A 32 -0.39 -11.90 16.61
C ALA A 32 -0.76 -11.00 17.81
N ALA A 33 -1.67 -11.48 18.67
CA ALA A 33 -2.07 -10.74 19.88
C ALA A 33 -0.95 -10.68 20.93
N ALA A 34 -0.11 -11.71 21.01
CA ALA A 34 1.06 -11.73 21.88
C ALA A 34 2.24 -10.92 21.33
N HIS A 35 2.26 -10.65 20.03
CA HIS A 35 3.37 -10.01 19.31
C HIS A 35 2.92 -8.79 18.48
N PRO A 36 2.44 -7.70 19.12
CA PRO A 36 1.97 -6.51 18.40
C PRO A 36 3.06 -5.83 17.56
N GLU A 37 4.34 -6.01 17.91
CA GLU A 37 5.49 -5.53 17.14
C GLU A 37 5.57 -6.15 15.74
N LEU A 38 5.21 -7.43 15.60
CA LEU A 38 5.20 -8.11 14.31
C LEU A 38 4.05 -7.62 13.44
N VAL A 39 2.88 -7.40 14.04
CA VAL A 39 1.72 -6.82 13.37
C VAL A 39 2.07 -5.41 12.86
N ALA A 40 2.70 -4.57 13.69
CA ALA A 40 3.12 -3.24 13.29
C ALA A 40 4.13 -3.26 12.15
N ALA A 41 5.13 -4.15 12.21
CA ALA A 41 6.13 -4.30 11.15
C ALA A 41 5.49 -4.74 9.83
N MET A 42 4.55 -5.68 9.86
CA MET A 42 3.82 -6.12 8.66
C MET A 42 2.96 -5.02 8.06
N VAL A 43 2.17 -4.30 8.88
CA VAL A 43 1.35 -3.18 8.40
C VAL A 43 2.22 -2.10 7.75
N GLN A 44 3.39 -1.81 8.33
CA GLN A 44 4.35 -0.87 7.74
C GLN A 44 4.92 -1.38 6.41
N ALA A 45 5.31 -2.64 6.33
CA ALA A 45 5.80 -3.25 5.09
C ALA A 45 4.74 -3.18 3.97
N SER A 46 3.50 -3.55 4.26
CA SER A 46 2.38 -3.44 3.30
C SER A 46 2.14 -2.01 2.84
N ALA A 47 2.26 -1.02 3.73
CA ALA A 47 2.13 0.39 3.36
C ALA A 47 3.26 0.85 2.42
N ILE A 48 4.49 0.38 2.64
CA ILE A 48 5.65 0.69 1.78
C ILE A 48 5.45 0.07 0.39
N GLU A 49 5.07 -1.20 0.31
CA GLU A 49 4.80 -1.87 -0.97
C GLU A 49 3.71 -1.14 -1.77
N HIS A 50 2.64 -0.72 -1.09
CA HIS A 50 1.58 0.08 -1.71
C HIS A 50 2.08 1.43 -2.24
N ALA A 51 2.96 2.10 -1.49
CA ALA A 51 3.56 3.36 -1.89
C ALA A 51 4.47 3.18 -3.13
N VAL A 52 5.27 2.11 -3.14
CA VAL A 52 6.14 1.76 -4.27
C VAL A 52 5.32 1.47 -5.53
N GLU A 53 4.25 0.67 -5.41
CA GLU A 53 3.39 0.35 -6.55
C GLU A 53 2.69 1.60 -7.09
N THR A 54 2.16 2.44 -6.19
CA THR A 54 1.58 3.74 -6.58
C THR A 54 2.59 4.61 -7.33
N GLY A 55 3.85 4.66 -6.85
CA GLY A 55 4.93 5.37 -7.50
C GLY A 55 5.28 4.81 -8.90
N ARG A 56 5.29 3.48 -9.06
CA ARG A 56 5.49 2.83 -10.37
C ARG A 56 4.39 3.17 -11.36
N ILE A 57 3.12 3.14 -10.93
CA ILE A 57 1.99 3.50 -11.77
C ILE A 57 2.10 4.96 -12.22
N ALA A 58 2.29 5.89 -11.27
CA ALA A 58 2.42 7.31 -11.58
C ALA A 58 3.58 7.61 -12.54
N SER A 59 4.74 6.96 -12.34
CA SER A 59 5.88 7.09 -13.25
C SER A 59 5.57 6.57 -14.64
N ARG A 60 4.90 5.41 -14.74
CA ARG A 60 4.51 4.81 -16.02
C ARG A 60 3.53 5.71 -16.78
N GLU A 61 2.47 6.19 -16.13
CA GLU A 61 1.48 7.08 -16.73
C GLU A 61 2.09 8.40 -17.20
N THR A 62 3.00 8.97 -16.40
CA THR A 62 3.74 10.19 -16.74
C THR A 62 4.60 9.98 -17.98
N ASN A 63 5.39 8.91 -18.01
CA ASN A 63 6.26 8.58 -19.14
C ASN A 63 5.44 8.31 -20.42
N GLU A 64 4.33 7.57 -20.32
CA GLU A 64 3.42 7.35 -21.44
C GLU A 64 2.85 8.66 -21.99
N THR A 65 2.51 9.61 -21.11
CA THR A 65 2.01 10.93 -21.50
C THR A 65 3.08 11.74 -22.21
N LEU A 66 4.30 11.77 -21.69
CA LEU A 66 5.43 12.47 -22.32
C LEU A 66 5.74 11.93 -23.72
N LEU A 67 5.71 10.60 -23.90
CA LEU A 67 5.93 9.98 -25.20
C LEU A 67 4.84 10.35 -26.22
N LYS A 68 3.57 10.43 -25.80
CA LYS A 68 2.45 10.86 -26.67
C LYS A 68 2.57 12.33 -27.10
N LEU A 69 3.16 13.18 -26.25
CA LEU A 69 3.35 14.61 -26.54
C LEU A 69 4.60 14.91 -27.37
N LYS A 70 5.60 14.00 -27.38
CA LYS A 70 6.86 14.16 -28.11
C LYS A 70 6.69 14.61 -29.58
N PRO A 71 5.78 14.05 -30.39
CA PRO A 71 5.60 14.48 -31.79
C PRO A 71 5.02 15.88 -31.95
N ARG A 72 4.35 16.43 -30.92
CA ARG A 72 3.70 17.75 -30.94
C ARG A 72 4.59 18.87 -30.41
N LEU A 73 5.61 18.53 -29.62
CA LEU A 73 6.51 19.49 -28.96
C LEU A 73 7.89 19.59 -29.62
N PHE A 74 8.30 18.58 -30.37
CA PHE A 74 9.62 18.49 -31.00
C PHE A 74 9.55 18.12 -32.49
N GLY A 75 8.38 18.25 -33.10
CA GLY A 75 8.13 18.09 -34.54
C GLY A 75 7.85 19.43 -35.20
#